data_AF-A0A2A7AC12-F1
#
_entry.id   AF-A0A2A7AC12-F1
#
_cell.length_a   1.000
_cell.length_b   1.000
_cell.length_c   1.000
_cell.angle_alpha   90.00
_cell.angle_beta   90.00
_cell.angle_gamma   90.00
#
_symmetry.space_group_name_H-M   'P 1'
#
loop_
_entity.id
_entity.type
_entity.pdbx_description
1 polymer ?
#
loop_
_entity_poly.entity_id
_entity_poly.type
_entity_poly.pdbx_seq_one_letter_code
_entity_poly.pdbx_strand_id
1 'polypeptide(L)'
;MYNAALCRERADWMVGINASRLFSCLYGQPLAVGRVMTPVLAMTVVREAAIAAFTPEKFYTVNLELTSGCTASSRRIPEKSVAENLLKACRKEMVATIQRITRKEKSENPPPLYDLTTLQRDANRLLGYSAQQTLDYVQSLYEKKLTTYPRTDSCYITDDDEEMLEELTEELEGFLDITSTDVDEAVPRTRRTVNREKVTDHHAILPTRSMLQADLDALPKGEQNVLKLIIARTLMAVSTPFRYLETLLTTECAGEEFTAKGKEVLEEGWKAVERKVLADILNRKQELAALPNVAENECGILNAELKEGQTTPPKHFTDVICYHRG
;
A
#
# COMPACT_ATOMS: atom_id res chain seq x y z
N MET A 1 -9.05 23.72 22.89
CA MET A 1 -8.33 22.44 23.12
C MET A 1 -8.48 21.91 24.56
N TYR A 2 -8.22 22.70 25.62
CA TYR A 2 -8.31 22.24 27.02
C TYR A 2 -9.61 21.51 27.41
N ASN A 3 -10.77 22.11 27.16
CA ASN A 3 -12.06 21.49 27.53
C ASN A 3 -12.31 20.15 26.82
N ALA A 4 -11.84 20.00 25.57
CA ALA A 4 -11.99 18.75 24.84
C ALA A 4 -11.12 17.63 25.45
N ALA A 5 -9.88 17.95 25.83
CA ALA A 5 -8.99 17.02 26.52
C ALA A 5 -9.57 16.57 27.87
N LEU A 6 -10.07 17.52 28.68
CA LEU A 6 -10.68 17.23 29.97
C LEU A 6 -11.95 16.38 29.84
N CYS A 7 -12.81 16.67 28.85
CA CYS A 7 -14.00 15.86 28.58
C CYS A 7 -13.64 14.42 28.19
N ARG A 8 -12.62 14.25 27.33
CA ARG A 8 -12.13 12.93 26.93
C ARG A 8 -11.61 12.14 28.13
N GLU A 9 -10.77 12.76 28.94
CA GLU A 9 -10.20 12.14 30.15
C GLU A 9 -11.30 11.66 31.10
N ARG A 10 -12.28 12.52 31.39
CA ARG A 10 -13.41 12.18 32.27
C ARG A 10 -14.27 11.06 31.68
N ALA A 11 -14.57 11.10 30.38
CA ALA A 11 -15.35 10.06 29.72
C ALA A 11 -14.62 8.71 29.73
N ASP A 12 -13.33 8.70 29.42
CA ASP A 12 -12.50 7.49 29.44
C ASP A 12 -12.42 6.91 30.85
N TRP A 13 -12.26 7.76 31.88
CA TRP A 13 -12.26 7.33 33.28
C TRP A 13 -13.62 6.75 33.70
N MET A 14 -14.73 7.43 33.41
CA MET A 14 -16.08 6.98 33.78
C MET A 14 -16.43 5.63 33.15
N VAL A 15 -16.17 5.45 31.85
CA VAL A 15 -16.41 4.17 31.18
C VAL A 15 -15.45 3.11 31.71
N GLY A 16 -14.17 3.44 31.82
CA GLY A 16 -13.11 2.51 32.20
C GLY A 16 -13.31 1.91 33.59
N ILE A 17 -13.55 2.75 34.60
CA ILE A 17 -13.65 2.31 35.99
C ILE A 17 -14.92 1.49 36.25
N ASN A 18 -16.07 1.92 35.71
CA ASN A 18 -17.34 1.28 35.97
C ASN A 18 -17.45 -0.05 35.23
N ALA A 19 -17.12 -0.07 33.94
CA ALA A 19 -17.21 -1.28 33.14
C ALA A 19 -16.18 -2.32 33.59
N SER A 20 -14.91 -1.93 33.81
CA SER A 20 -13.89 -2.88 34.27
C SER A 20 -14.28 -3.54 35.59
N ARG A 21 -14.83 -2.79 36.56
CA ARG A 21 -15.32 -3.35 37.83
C ARG A 21 -16.49 -4.31 37.63
N LEU A 22 -17.51 -3.89 36.86
CA LEU A 22 -18.68 -4.73 36.57
C LEU A 22 -18.26 -6.07 35.95
N PHE A 23 -17.49 -6.03 34.87
CA PHE A 23 -17.06 -7.23 34.15
C PHE A 23 -16.11 -8.09 35.00
N SER A 24 -15.22 -7.47 35.78
CA SER A 24 -14.33 -8.23 36.68
C SER A 24 -15.10 -9.00 37.75
N CYS A 25 -16.12 -8.37 38.36
CA CYS A 25 -16.98 -9.03 39.33
C CYS A 25 -17.83 -10.14 38.70
N LEU A 26 -18.38 -9.91 37.50
CA LEU A 26 -19.22 -10.88 36.80
C LEU A 26 -18.47 -12.16 36.42
N TYR A 27 -17.19 -12.03 36.03
CA TYR A 27 -16.37 -13.14 35.54
C TYR A 27 -15.32 -13.63 36.55
N GLY A 28 -15.26 -13.06 37.75
CA GLY A 28 -14.37 -13.51 38.84
C GLY A 28 -12.87 -13.31 38.58
N GLN A 29 -12.48 -12.43 37.66
CA GLN A 29 -11.09 -12.14 37.32
C GLN A 29 -10.92 -10.69 36.83
N PRO A 30 -9.74 -10.07 36.96
CA PRO A 30 -9.52 -8.71 36.47
C PRO A 30 -9.70 -8.61 34.94
N LEU A 31 -10.67 -7.82 34.49
CA LEU A 31 -10.93 -7.53 33.09
C LEU A 31 -10.94 -6.02 32.84
N ALA A 32 -10.00 -5.56 32.02
CA ALA A 32 -9.94 -4.18 31.58
C ALA A 32 -10.94 -3.93 30.46
N VAL A 33 -11.82 -2.95 30.66
CA VAL A 33 -12.79 -2.48 29.67
C VAL A 33 -12.59 -0.98 29.52
N GLY A 34 -12.49 -0.52 28.29
CA GLY A 34 -12.32 0.90 27.97
C GLY A 34 -12.95 1.29 26.65
N ARG A 35 -13.25 2.59 26.50
CA ARG A 35 -13.95 3.13 25.33
C ARG A 35 -13.20 2.91 24.01
N VAL A 36 -11.87 2.80 24.04
CA VAL A 36 -11.02 2.59 22.85
C VAL A 36 -10.56 1.14 22.73
N MET A 37 -10.00 0.55 23.79
CA MET A 37 -9.46 -0.81 23.73
C MET A 37 -10.54 -1.87 23.45
N THR A 38 -11.77 -1.69 23.96
CA THR A 38 -12.83 -2.69 23.82
C THR A 38 -13.36 -2.75 22.39
N PRO A 39 -13.67 -1.62 21.71
CA PRO A 39 -13.99 -1.66 20.28
C PRO A 39 -12.87 -2.24 19.41
N VAL A 40 -11.59 -1.92 19.71
CA VAL A 40 -10.45 -2.50 18.98
C VAL A 40 -10.40 -4.01 19.15
N LEU A 41 -10.57 -4.52 20.39
CA LEU A 41 -10.66 -5.96 20.64
C LEU A 41 -11.87 -6.59 19.93
N ALA A 42 -13.04 -5.93 19.97
CA ALA A 42 -14.24 -6.41 19.32
C ALA A 42 -14.06 -6.54 17.80
N MET A 43 -13.38 -5.58 17.16
CA MET A 43 -13.03 -5.69 15.74
C MET A 43 -12.20 -6.94 15.46
N THR A 44 -11.17 -7.21 16.28
CA THR A 44 -10.34 -8.42 16.14
C THR A 44 -11.16 -9.69 16.34
N VAL A 45 -12.00 -9.75 17.39
CA VAL A 45 -12.88 -10.91 17.64
C VAL A 45 -13.83 -11.15 16.48
N VAL A 46 -14.45 -10.11 15.92
CA VAL A 46 -15.33 -10.22 14.74
C VAL A 46 -14.54 -10.72 13.52
N ARG A 47 -13.31 -10.26 13.32
CA ARG A 47 -12.44 -10.74 12.23
C ARG A 47 -12.09 -12.21 12.40
N GLU A 48 -11.67 -12.62 13.59
CA GLU A 48 -11.31 -14.02 13.87
C GLU A 48 -12.53 -14.94 13.78
N ALA A 49 -13.70 -14.51 14.24
CA ALA A 49 -14.95 -15.25 14.06
C ALA A 49 -15.29 -15.44 12.58
N ALA A 50 -15.11 -14.40 11.76
CA ALA A 50 -15.33 -14.50 10.32
C ALA A 50 -14.32 -15.44 9.62
N ILE A 51 -13.07 -15.49 10.10
CA ILE A 51 -12.05 -16.42 9.60
C ILE A 51 -12.37 -17.86 10.02
N ALA A 52 -12.75 -18.07 11.29
CA ALA A 52 -13.09 -19.38 11.82
C ALA A 52 -14.36 -19.97 11.18
N ALA A 53 -15.34 -19.12 10.86
CA ALA A 53 -16.56 -19.53 10.17
C ALA A 53 -16.39 -19.67 8.64
N PHE A 54 -15.24 -19.26 8.09
CA PHE A 54 -15.03 -19.28 6.64
C PHE A 54 -14.90 -20.71 6.13
N THR A 55 -15.73 -21.08 5.16
CA THR A 55 -15.62 -22.35 4.45
C THR A 55 -15.03 -22.10 3.07
N PRO A 56 -13.82 -22.59 2.77
CA PRO A 56 -13.18 -22.37 1.47
C PRO A 56 -13.95 -23.03 0.32
N GLU A 57 -14.39 -22.22 -0.64
CA GLU A 57 -15.06 -22.68 -1.85
C GLU A 57 -14.06 -22.85 -3.00
N LYS A 58 -14.16 -23.97 -3.71
CA LYS A 58 -13.38 -24.20 -4.92
C LYS A 58 -13.96 -23.38 -6.07
N PHE A 59 -13.09 -22.88 -6.93
CA PHE A 59 -13.48 -22.32 -8.21
C PHE A 59 -12.48 -22.75 -9.28
N TYR A 60 -12.91 -22.67 -10.52
CA TYR A 60 -12.15 -23.09 -11.66
C TYR A 60 -12.05 -21.94 -12.66
N THR A 61 -10.92 -21.81 -13.33
CA THR A 61 -10.74 -20.91 -14.47
C THR A 61 -10.12 -21.70 -15.62
N VAL A 62 -10.57 -21.42 -16.84
CA VAL A 62 -9.90 -21.92 -18.05
C VAL A 62 -8.97 -20.82 -18.52
N ASN A 63 -7.69 -21.15 -18.75
CA ASN A 63 -6.74 -20.22 -19.35
C ASN A 63 -6.41 -20.67 -20.75
N LEU A 64 -6.35 -19.71 -21.66
CA LEU A 64 -5.97 -19.88 -23.05
C LEU A 64 -4.62 -19.20 -23.26
N GLU A 65 -3.60 -19.97 -23.59
CA GLU A 65 -2.35 -19.46 -24.13
C GLU A 65 -2.56 -19.17 -25.62
N LEU A 66 -2.54 -17.89 -25.98
CA LEU A 66 -2.81 -17.44 -27.34
C LEU A 66 -1.50 -17.34 -28.14
N THR A 67 -1.55 -17.59 -29.44
CA THR A 67 -0.39 -17.43 -30.35
C THR A 67 0.13 -15.99 -30.40
N SER A 68 -0.68 -15.03 -29.98
CA SER A 68 -0.28 -13.64 -29.79
C SER A 68 0.76 -13.44 -28.69
N GLY A 69 0.99 -14.42 -27.80
CA GLY A 69 1.95 -14.33 -26.70
C GLY A 69 1.35 -13.86 -25.38
N CYS A 70 0.03 -14.00 -25.20
CA CYS A 70 -0.63 -13.68 -23.93
C CYS A 70 -1.50 -14.83 -23.43
N THR A 71 -1.76 -14.83 -22.13
CA THR A 71 -2.68 -15.79 -21.49
C THR A 71 -3.97 -15.08 -21.10
N ALA A 72 -5.09 -15.47 -21.70
CA ALA A 72 -6.41 -14.97 -21.35
C ALA A 72 -7.13 -15.97 -20.44
N SER A 73 -7.81 -15.50 -19.40
CA SER A 73 -8.49 -16.32 -18.40
C SER A 73 -10.00 -16.11 -18.42
N SER A 74 -10.77 -17.18 -18.26
CA SER A 74 -12.22 -17.10 -18.09
C SER A 74 -12.58 -16.44 -16.77
N ARG A 75 -13.87 -16.13 -16.59
CA ARG A 75 -14.43 -15.87 -15.25
C ARG A 75 -14.22 -17.08 -14.32
N ARG A 76 -14.38 -16.84 -13.02
CA ARG A 76 -14.41 -17.93 -12.02
C ARG A 76 -15.68 -18.75 -12.19
N ILE A 77 -15.53 -20.07 -12.32
CA ILE A 77 -16.59 -21.04 -12.50
C ILE A 77 -16.65 -21.92 -11.23
N PRO A 78 -17.76 -21.94 -10.47
CA PRO A 78 -17.85 -22.74 -9.24
C PRO A 78 -17.84 -24.25 -9.50
N GLU A 79 -18.54 -24.69 -10.56
CA GLU A 79 -18.72 -26.11 -10.84
C GLU A 79 -17.64 -26.67 -11.77
N LYS A 80 -16.97 -27.73 -11.32
CA LYS A 80 -15.88 -28.36 -12.08
C LYS A 80 -16.33 -28.90 -13.44
N SER A 81 -17.50 -29.53 -13.50
CA SER A 81 -18.06 -30.14 -14.71
C SER A 81 -18.26 -29.09 -15.82
N VAL A 82 -18.76 -27.91 -15.46
CA VAL A 82 -18.97 -26.78 -16.37
C VAL A 82 -17.63 -26.28 -16.91
N ALA A 83 -16.63 -26.13 -16.05
CA ALA A 83 -15.29 -25.69 -16.46
C ALA A 83 -14.57 -26.73 -17.34
N GLU A 84 -14.74 -28.03 -17.07
CA GLU A 84 -14.24 -29.12 -17.92
C GLU A 84 -14.92 -29.17 -19.29
N ASN A 85 -16.23 -28.88 -19.35
CA ASN A 85 -16.96 -28.79 -20.61
C ASN A 85 -16.50 -27.59 -21.43
N LEU A 86 -16.30 -26.43 -20.80
CA LEU A 86 -15.72 -25.25 -21.45
C LEU A 86 -14.31 -25.56 -21.99
N LEU A 87 -13.44 -26.18 -21.18
CA LEU A 87 -12.11 -26.57 -21.62
C LEU A 87 -12.15 -27.47 -22.86
N LYS A 88 -13.04 -28.47 -22.88
CA LYS A 88 -13.22 -29.37 -24.04
C LYS A 88 -13.70 -28.60 -25.28
N ALA A 89 -14.61 -27.65 -25.10
CA ALA A 89 -15.09 -26.80 -26.19
C ALA A 89 -13.96 -25.92 -26.75
N CYS A 90 -13.19 -25.24 -25.90
CA CYS A 90 -12.06 -24.43 -26.33
C CYS A 90 -10.98 -25.25 -27.04
N ARG A 91 -10.68 -26.48 -26.57
CA ARG A 91 -9.74 -27.41 -27.22
C ARG A 91 -10.27 -27.97 -28.54
N LYS A 92 -11.58 -27.93 -28.78
CA LYS A 92 -12.18 -28.32 -30.06
C LYS A 92 -12.09 -27.19 -31.07
N GLU A 93 -12.30 -25.95 -30.64
CA GLU A 93 -12.20 -24.79 -31.52
C GLU A 93 -10.74 -24.44 -31.84
N MET A 94 -9.84 -24.47 -30.86
CA MET A 94 -8.42 -24.10 -30.97
C MET A 94 -8.16 -22.68 -31.54
N VAL A 95 -9.20 -21.87 -31.64
CA VAL A 95 -9.18 -20.50 -32.11
C VAL A 95 -10.00 -19.66 -31.13
N ALA A 96 -9.52 -18.48 -30.82
CA ALA A 96 -10.23 -17.46 -30.08
C ALA A 96 -10.32 -16.19 -30.93
N THR A 97 -11.41 -15.44 -30.81
CA THR A 97 -11.58 -14.16 -31.50
C THR A 97 -11.29 -13.03 -30.54
N ILE A 98 -10.35 -12.16 -30.87
CA ILE A 98 -10.12 -10.94 -30.11
C ILE A 98 -11.27 -9.97 -30.41
N GLN A 99 -12.17 -9.82 -29.45
CA GLN A 99 -13.36 -8.96 -29.61
C GLN A 99 -13.04 -7.49 -29.36
N ARG A 100 -12.19 -7.21 -28.38
CA ARG A 100 -11.97 -5.83 -27.93
C ARG A 100 -10.61 -5.66 -27.26
N ILE A 101 -9.93 -4.57 -27.61
CA ILE A 101 -8.70 -4.14 -26.95
C ILE A 101 -8.92 -2.75 -26.37
N THR A 102 -8.89 -2.63 -25.05
CA THR A 102 -9.00 -1.33 -24.38
C THR A 102 -7.66 -0.93 -23.78
N ARG A 103 -7.14 0.20 -24.25
CA ARG A 103 -5.93 0.84 -23.72
C ARG A 103 -6.32 2.09 -22.96
N LYS A 104 -5.91 2.17 -21.70
CA LYS A 104 -6.15 3.35 -20.86
C LYS A 104 -4.85 3.73 -20.20
N GLU A 105 -4.41 4.95 -20.48
CA GLU A 105 -3.36 5.56 -19.70
C GLU A 105 -3.86 5.82 -18.27
N LYS A 106 -3.06 5.43 -17.30
CA LYS A 106 -3.35 5.62 -15.88
C LYS A 106 -2.15 6.27 -15.20
N SER A 107 -2.45 7.10 -14.21
CA SER A 107 -1.48 7.80 -13.39
C SER A 107 -1.73 7.48 -11.92
N GLU A 108 -0.67 7.09 -11.22
CA GLU A 108 -0.63 6.94 -9.77
C GLU A 108 0.18 8.10 -9.19
N ASN A 109 -0.52 9.03 -8.53
CA ASN A 109 0.12 10.14 -7.83
C ASN A 109 1.07 9.62 -6.75
N PRO A 110 2.17 10.34 -6.44
CA PRO A 110 3.02 9.98 -5.34
C PRO A 110 2.27 9.99 -4.02
N PRO A 111 2.69 9.13 -3.07
CA PRO A 111 2.12 9.14 -1.74
C PRO A 111 2.47 10.45 -1.01
N PRO A 112 1.60 10.93 -0.10
CA PRO A 112 1.91 12.10 0.69
C PRO A 112 3.06 11.83 1.67
N LEU A 113 3.62 12.89 2.25
CA LEU A 113 4.62 12.79 3.32
C LEU A 113 4.09 11.97 4.50
N TYR A 114 4.98 11.48 5.35
CA TYR A 114 4.57 10.66 6.49
C TYR A 114 3.95 11.50 7.61
N ASP A 115 2.79 11.07 8.08
CA ASP A 115 2.41 11.19 9.49
C ASP A 115 2.90 9.95 10.27
N LEU A 116 2.72 9.94 11.60
CA LEU A 116 3.11 8.79 12.42
C LEU A 116 2.40 7.50 11.98
N THR A 117 1.11 7.61 11.66
CA THR A 117 0.28 6.45 11.34
C THR A 117 0.76 5.77 10.06
N THR A 118 0.98 6.54 8.99
CA THR A 118 1.44 6.03 7.69
C THR A 118 2.87 5.51 7.74
N LEU A 119 3.75 6.12 8.55
CA LEU A 119 5.08 5.58 8.81
C LEU A 119 5.01 4.22 9.51
N GLN A 120 4.21 4.10 10.57
CA GLN A 120 3.96 2.83 11.26
C GLN A 120 3.38 1.78 10.30
N ARG A 121 2.52 2.18 9.36
CA ARG A 121 1.96 1.27 8.35
C ARG A 121 3.02 0.65 7.47
N ASP A 122 3.88 1.48 6.89
CA ASP A 122 4.91 1.00 5.98
C ASP A 122 6.03 0.28 6.71
N ALA A 123 6.41 0.72 7.91
CA ALA A 123 7.38 0.00 8.74
C ALA A 123 6.89 -1.41 9.10
N ASN A 124 5.61 -1.60 9.41
CA ASN A 124 5.06 -2.93 9.64
C ASN A 124 5.05 -3.78 8.37
N ARG A 125 4.55 -3.21 7.26
CA ARG A 125 4.40 -3.93 5.98
C ARG A 125 5.74 -4.34 5.39
N LEU A 126 6.74 -3.47 5.47
CA LEU A 126 8.04 -3.65 4.81
C LEU A 126 9.11 -4.25 5.72
N LEU A 127 9.05 -3.96 7.03
CA LEU A 127 10.10 -4.32 7.99
C LEU A 127 9.61 -5.19 9.14
N GLY A 128 8.29 -5.42 9.26
CA GLY A 128 7.70 -6.20 10.35
C GLY A 128 7.71 -5.51 11.72
N TYR A 129 8.00 -4.21 11.78
CA TYR A 129 8.01 -3.47 13.05
C TYR A 129 6.60 -3.23 13.57
N SER A 130 6.41 -3.36 14.90
CA SER A 130 5.18 -2.94 15.56
C SER A 130 5.07 -1.41 15.58
N ALA A 131 3.85 -0.90 15.80
CA ALA A 131 3.61 0.54 15.89
C ALA A 131 4.46 1.21 17.00
N GLN A 132 4.62 0.53 18.15
CA GLN A 132 5.43 1.01 19.26
C GLN A 132 6.91 1.04 18.91
N GLN A 133 7.46 -0.02 18.31
CA GLN A 133 8.86 -0.04 17.87
C GLN A 133 9.16 1.08 16.88
N THR A 134 8.28 1.30 15.89
CA THR A 134 8.44 2.42 14.95
C THR A 134 8.42 3.77 15.65
N LEU A 135 7.50 3.97 16.62
CA LEU A 135 7.44 5.18 17.42
C LEU A 135 8.74 5.39 18.22
N ASP A 136 9.24 4.34 18.87
CA ASP A 136 10.48 4.41 19.65
C ASP A 136 11.69 4.77 18.77
N TYR A 137 11.79 4.18 17.57
CA TYR A 137 12.86 4.48 16.63
C TYR A 137 12.79 5.92 16.10
N VAL A 138 11.61 6.39 15.66
CA VAL A 138 11.48 7.76 15.15
C VAL A 138 11.61 8.80 16.26
N GLN A 139 11.21 8.48 17.50
CA GLN A 139 11.44 9.32 18.68
C GLN A 139 12.94 9.46 18.96
N SER A 140 13.71 8.36 18.90
CA SER A 140 15.17 8.40 19.03
C SER A 140 15.83 9.23 17.91
N LEU A 141 15.38 9.08 16.66
CA LEU A 141 15.86 9.89 15.53
C LEU A 141 15.59 11.39 15.74
N TYR A 142 14.40 11.75 16.23
CA TYR A 142 14.04 13.13 16.56
C TYR A 142 14.91 13.72 17.67
N GLU A 143 15.18 12.96 18.73
CA GLU A 143 16.05 13.39 19.84
C GLU A 143 17.51 13.57 19.39
N LYS A 144 17.95 12.77 18.41
CA LYS A 144 19.22 12.94 17.70
C LYS A 144 19.18 14.06 16.65
N LYS A 145 18.04 14.74 16.50
CA LYS A 145 17.78 15.82 15.53
C LYS A 145 17.92 15.38 14.08
N LEU A 146 17.68 14.12 13.75
CA LEU A 146 17.79 13.58 12.38
C LEU A 146 16.46 13.65 11.62
N THR A 147 15.36 13.78 12.34
CA THR A 147 13.99 13.92 11.81
C THR A 147 13.25 15.03 12.54
N THR A 148 12.16 15.50 11.94
CA THR A 148 11.22 16.41 12.60
C THR A 148 10.31 15.69 13.60
N TYR A 149 9.45 16.45 14.29
CA TYR A 149 8.65 15.94 15.40
C TYR A 149 7.76 14.76 14.97
N PRO A 150 7.87 13.59 15.63
CA PRO A 150 7.29 12.36 15.08
C PRO A 150 5.84 12.10 15.47
N ARG A 151 5.26 12.83 16.44
CA ARG A 151 3.88 12.60 16.90
C ARG A 151 2.93 13.56 16.22
N THR A 152 2.96 13.54 14.89
CA THR A 152 2.12 14.34 14.00
C THR A 152 1.09 13.45 13.30
N ASP A 153 -0.09 14.01 13.07
CA ASP A 153 -1.15 13.47 12.21
C ASP A 153 -1.20 14.15 10.83
N SER A 154 -0.33 15.15 10.60
CA SER A 154 -0.25 15.85 9.32
C SER A 154 0.68 15.13 8.35
N CYS A 155 0.25 15.06 7.08
CA CYS A 155 1.05 14.61 5.95
C CYS A 155 1.49 15.80 5.05
N TYR A 156 1.43 17.03 5.57
CA TYR A 156 1.65 18.26 4.82
C TYR A 156 2.66 19.17 5.53
N ILE A 157 3.16 20.15 4.78
CA ILE A 157 3.96 21.27 5.28
C ILE A 157 3.23 22.59 5.05
N THR A 158 3.71 23.67 5.68
CA THR A 158 3.19 25.02 5.45
C THR A 158 3.90 25.70 4.28
N ASP A 159 3.35 26.80 3.79
CA ASP A 159 4.00 27.58 2.72
C ASP A 159 5.37 28.12 3.16
N ASP A 160 5.58 28.35 4.46
CA ASP A 160 6.84 28.85 5.01
C ASP A 160 7.96 27.78 4.99
N ASP A 161 7.59 26.50 4.82
CA ASP A 161 8.51 25.36 4.83
C ASP A 161 8.86 24.87 3.39
N GLU A 162 8.23 25.43 2.34
CA GLU A 162 8.32 24.93 0.96
C GLU A 162 9.75 25.03 0.39
N GLU A 163 10.40 26.17 0.58
CA GLU A 163 11.79 26.43 0.17
C GLU A 163 12.77 25.51 0.93
N MET A 164 12.52 25.28 2.23
CA MET A 164 13.33 24.36 3.03
C MET A 164 13.26 22.93 2.51
N LEU A 165 12.05 22.48 2.13
CA LEU A 165 11.86 21.15 1.57
C LEU A 165 12.49 21.02 0.18
N GLU A 166 12.47 22.07 -0.64
CA GLU A 166 13.10 22.07 -1.96
C GLU A 166 14.61 21.86 -1.84
N GLU A 167 15.29 22.69 -1.03
CA GLU A 167 16.73 22.56 -0.75
C GLU A 167 17.07 21.19 -0.14
N LEU A 168 16.28 20.72 0.84
CA LEU A 168 16.49 19.41 1.45
C LEU A 168 16.39 18.28 0.42
N THR A 169 15.46 18.38 -0.54
CA THR A 169 15.28 17.34 -1.56
C THR A 169 16.48 17.28 -2.49
N GLU A 170 17.01 18.43 -2.93
CA GLU A 170 18.21 18.49 -3.77
C GLU A 170 19.44 17.90 -3.05
N GLU A 171 19.61 18.23 -1.76
CA GLU A 171 20.70 17.68 -0.95
C GLU A 171 20.55 16.15 -0.77
N LEU A 172 19.33 15.65 -0.56
CA LEU A 172 19.05 14.22 -0.45
C LEU A 172 19.29 13.47 -1.77
N GLU A 173 18.95 14.08 -2.90
CA GLU A 173 19.21 13.52 -4.22
C GLU A 173 20.72 13.39 -4.47
N GLY A 174 21.49 14.44 -4.15
CA GLY A 174 22.95 14.39 -4.21
C GLY A 174 23.54 13.34 -3.25
N PHE A 175 23.02 13.26 -2.02
CA PHE A 175 23.48 12.29 -1.01
C PHE A 175 23.23 10.82 -1.42
N LEU A 176 22.16 10.55 -2.16
CA LEU A 176 21.79 9.20 -2.61
C LEU A 176 22.16 8.90 -4.07
N ASP A 177 22.89 9.80 -4.72
CA ASP A 177 23.26 9.73 -6.15
C ASP A 177 22.02 9.57 -7.05
N ILE A 178 20.90 10.20 -6.71
CA ILE A 178 19.66 10.18 -7.49
C ILE A 178 19.69 11.36 -8.46
N THR A 179 19.60 11.08 -9.75
CA THR A 179 19.41 12.13 -10.75
C THR A 179 18.01 12.69 -10.62
N SER A 180 17.88 14.00 -10.45
CA SER A 180 16.58 14.67 -10.48
C SER A 180 15.89 14.35 -11.80
N THR A 181 14.60 14.09 -11.75
CA THR A 181 13.80 13.96 -12.97
C THR A 181 13.40 15.36 -13.39
N ASP A 182 13.62 15.72 -14.67
CA ASP A 182 13.25 17.02 -15.21
C ASP A 182 11.77 17.31 -14.88
N VAL A 183 11.56 18.29 -14.00
CA VAL A 183 10.24 18.81 -13.62
C VAL A 183 10.07 20.18 -14.25
N ASP A 184 8.83 20.48 -14.62
CA ASP A 184 8.42 21.77 -15.18
C ASP A 184 8.87 22.91 -14.24
N GLU A 185 9.80 23.75 -14.71
CA GLU A 185 10.40 24.86 -13.95
C GLU A 185 9.36 25.89 -13.49
N ALA A 186 8.14 25.87 -14.04
CA ALA A 186 7.09 26.83 -13.70
C ALA A 186 6.43 26.61 -12.33
N VAL A 187 6.50 25.40 -11.75
CA VAL A 187 5.90 25.09 -10.43
C VAL A 187 6.84 24.22 -9.61
N PRO A 188 7.22 24.64 -8.39
CA PRO A 188 8.03 23.80 -7.51
C PRO A 188 7.40 22.43 -7.30
N ARG A 189 8.20 21.38 -7.48
CA ARG A 189 7.76 19.98 -7.31
C ARG A 189 7.24 19.67 -5.89
N THR A 190 7.66 20.47 -4.92
CA THR A 190 7.26 20.46 -3.52
C THR A 190 5.84 20.96 -3.28
N ARG A 191 5.27 21.75 -4.20
CA ARG A 191 3.97 22.44 -4.02
C ARG A 191 2.83 21.51 -3.65
N ARG A 192 2.86 20.26 -4.12
CA ARG A 192 1.85 19.23 -3.81
C ARG A 192 1.83 18.78 -2.35
N THR A 193 2.90 19.05 -1.62
CA THR A 193 3.05 18.74 -0.19
C THR A 193 2.64 19.89 0.72
N VAL A 194 2.36 21.07 0.15
CA VAL A 194 2.00 22.28 0.89
C VAL A 194 0.50 22.37 1.07
N ASN A 195 0.05 22.42 2.32
CA ASN A 195 -1.34 22.69 2.66
C ASN A 195 -1.45 23.14 4.13
N ARG A 196 -1.42 24.47 4.36
CA ARG A 196 -1.51 25.06 5.71
C ARG A 196 -2.76 24.61 6.50
N GLU A 197 -3.91 24.43 5.84
CA GLU A 197 -5.16 24.02 6.50
C GLU A 197 -5.11 22.58 7.04
N LYS A 198 -4.21 21.76 6.50
CA LYS A 198 -4.00 20.37 6.92
C LYS A 198 -2.76 20.18 7.79
N VAL A 199 -2.11 21.26 8.18
CA VAL A 199 -1.07 21.25 9.22
C VAL A 199 -1.76 21.54 10.55
N THR A 200 -1.61 20.62 11.50
CA THR A 200 -2.10 20.78 12.87
C THR A 200 -1.05 21.51 13.71
N ASP A 201 -0.70 21.01 14.89
CA ASP A 201 0.36 21.58 15.72
C ASP A 201 1.76 21.31 15.13
N HIS A 202 1.89 20.27 14.30
CA HIS A 202 3.14 19.86 13.68
C HIS A 202 2.92 19.50 12.20
N HIS A 203 3.91 19.78 11.36
CA HIS A 203 3.95 19.35 9.96
C HIS A 203 4.32 17.87 9.84
N ALA A 204 4.46 17.36 8.61
CA ALA A 204 4.84 15.98 8.34
C ALA A 204 6.24 15.58 8.88
N ILE A 205 6.46 14.28 9.06
CA ILE A 205 7.75 13.73 9.46
C ILE A 205 8.72 13.79 8.27
N LEU A 206 9.76 14.61 8.40
CA LEU A 206 10.80 14.83 7.40
C LEU A 206 12.18 14.54 8.00
N PRO A 207 13.18 14.17 7.18
CA PRO A 207 14.58 14.27 7.59
C PRO A 207 14.95 15.74 7.84
N THR A 208 15.99 15.97 8.62
CA THR A 208 16.59 17.30 8.82
C THR A 208 17.92 17.38 8.09
N ARG A 209 18.43 18.59 7.82
CA ARG A 209 19.77 18.75 7.21
C ARG A 209 20.91 18.20 8.07
N SER A 210 20.76 18.18 9.40
CA SER A 210 21.74 17.55 10.29
C SER A 210 21.90 16.05 10.04
N MET A 211 20.91 15.41 9.43
CA MET A 211 21.03 14.01 9.01
C MET A 211 22.13 13.79 7.97
N LEU A 212 22.31 14.73 7.04
CA LEU A 212 23.33 14.65 5.98
C LEU A 212 24.76 14.69 6.51
N GLN A 213 24.95 15.19 7.73
CA GLN A 213 26.25 15.30 8.40
C GLN A 213 26.47 14.18 9.44
N ALA A 214 25.45 13.35 9.68
CA ALA A 214 25.52 12.30 10.68
C ALA A 214 26.17 11.02 10.12
N ASP A 215 26.85 10.28 11.00
CA ASP A 215 27.29 8.92 10.70
C ASP A 215 26.09 7.97 10.78
N LEU A 216 25.43 7.76 9.64
CA LEU A 216 24.22 6.92 9.55
C LEU A 216 24.52 5.45 9.82
N ASP A 217 25.75 5.00 9.56
CA ASP A 217 26.16 3.61 9.79
C ASP A 217 26.30 3.29 11.28
N ALA A 218 26.58 4.31 12.11
CA ALA A 218 26.61 4.18 13.57
C ALA A 218 25.22 4.07 14.21
N LEU A 219 24.13 4.36 13.49
CA LEU A 219 22.78 4.24 14.03
C LEU A 219 22.39 2.77 14.25
N PRO A 220 21.62 2.43 15.29
CA PRO A 220 21.00 1.11 15.41
C PRO A 220 20.17 0.76 14.17
N LYS A 221 20.16 -0.52 13.78
CA LYS A 221 19.52 -0.96 12.52
C LYS A 221 18.02 -0.61 12.43
N GLY A 222 17.31 -0.61 13.56
CA GLY A 222 15.92 -0.17 13.65
C GLY A 222 15.72 1.28 13.19
N GLU A 223 16.56 2.17 13.71
CA GLU A 223 16.58 3.59 13.39
C GLU A 223 17.01 3.84 11.94
N GLN A 224 18.08 3.17 11.48
CA GLN A 224 18.51 3.26 10.08
C GLN A 224 17.37 2.92 9.11
N ASN A 225 16.66 1.82 9.38
CA ASN A 225 15.59 1.37 8.50
C ASN A 225 14.40 2.35 8.51
N VAL A 226 14.02 2.90 9.67
CA VAL A 226 12.94 3.90 9.77
C VAL A 226 13.35 5.21 9.09
N LEU A 227 14.58 5.69 9.31
CA LEU A 227 15.09 6.88 8.65
C LEU A 227 15.10 6.73 7.12
N LYS A 228 15.51 5.56 6.63
CA LYS A 228 15.50 5.23 5.21
C LYS A 228 14.10 5.25 4.59
N LEU A 229 13.08 4.78 5.33
CA LEU A 229 11.68 4.94 4.90
C LEU A 229 11.31 6.42 4.78
N ILE A 230 11.63 7.23 5.80
CA ILE A 230 11.31 8.67 5.82
C ILE A 230 11.98 9.39 4.64
N ILE A 231 13.27 9.16 4.40
CA ILE A 231 14.01 9.71 3.26
C ILE A 231 13.36 9.30 1.93
N ALA A 232 13.09 8.01 1.74
CA ALA A 232 12.44 7.52 0.53
C ALA A 232 11.10 8.23 0.30
N ARG A 233 10.29 8.38 1.36
CA ARG A 233 8.97 9.01 1.25
C ARG A 233 9.05 10.49 0.93
N THR A 234 10.00 11.23 1.53
CA THR A 234 10.23 12.64 1.21
C THR A 234 10.50 12.82 -0.28
N LEU A 235 11.44 12.04 -0.84
CA LEU A 235 11.79 12.08 -2.26
C LEU A 235 10.63 11.63 -3.16
N MET A 236 9.89 10.58 -2.76
CA MET A 236 8.71 10.12 -3.50
C MET A 236 7.63 11.22 -3.55
N ALA A 237 7.33 11.86 -2.42
CA ALA A 237 6.22 12.82 -2.31
C ALA A 237 6.38 14.04 -3.23
N VAL A 238 7.61 14.37 -3.61
CA VAL A 238 7.96 15.48 -4.52
C VAL A 238 8.31 15.02 -5.93
N SER A 239 8.25 13.72 -6.20
CA SER A 239 8.50 13.15 -7.53
C SER A 239 7.29 13.29 -8.48
N THR A 240 7.50 12.99 -9.75
CA THR A 240 6.42 12.90 -10.75
C THR A 240 5.52 11.66 -10.51
N PRO A 241 4.26 11.69 -10.97
CA PRO A 241 3.38 10.53 -10.91
C PRO A 241 3.93 9.33 -11.70
N PHE A 242 3.64 8.12 -11.24
CA PHE A 242 3.90 6.89 -11.99
C PHE A 242 2.83 6.73 -13.08
N ARG A 243 3.22 6.74 -14.35
CA ARG A 243 2.31 6.59 -15.51
C ARG A 243 2.49 5.24 -16.17
N TYR A 244 1.39 4.59 -16.47
CA TYR A 244 1.39 3.29 -17.13
C TYR A 244 0.21 3.14 -18.09
N LEU A 245 0.41 2.37 -19.14
CA LEU A 245 -0.63 1.96 -20.06
C LEU A 245 -1.26 0.66 -19.56
N GLU A 246 -2.52 0.72 -19.13
CA GLU A 246 -3.30 -0.47 -18.81
C GLU A 246 -3.98 -0.99 -20.08
N THR A 247 -3.61 -2.20 -20.49
CA THR A 247 -4.25 -2.91 -21.60
C THR A 247 -5.15 -4.01 -21.06
N LEU A 248 -6.43 -3.96 -21.42
CA LEU A 248 -7.40 -5.03 -21.19
C LEU A 248 -7.78 -5.63 -22.54
N LEU A 249 -7.41 -6.89 -22.73
CA LEU A 249 -7.78 -7.71 -23.87
C LEU A 249 -9.01 -8.53 -23.50
N THR A 250 -10.05 -8.48 -24.33
CA THR A 250 -11.24 -9.33 -24.23
C THR A 250 -11.31 -10.22 -25.47
N THR A 251 -11.34 -11.52 -25.26
CA THR A 251 -11.40 -12.53 -26.33
C THR A 251 -12.57 -13.47 -26.10
N GLU A 252 -13.12 -14.03 -27.17
CA GLU A 252 -14.18 -15.03 -27.12
C GLU A 252 -13.67 -16.37 -27.65
N CYS A 253 -14.03 -17.46 -26.98
CA CYS A 253 -13.84 -18.82 -27.46
C CYS A 253 -14.99 -19.69 -26.95
N ALA A 254 -15.58 -20.52 -27.80
CA ALA A 254 -16.71 -21.38 -27.47
C ALA A 254 -17.92 -20.65 -26.86
N GLY A 255 -18.16 -19.40 -27.28
CA GLY A 255 -19.25 -18.56 -26.77
C GLY A 255 -19.03 -17.99 -25.37
N GLU A 256 -17.82 -18.14 -24.79
CA GLU A 256 -17.46 -17.62 -23.48
C GLU A 256 -16.35 -16.56 -23.60
N GLU A 257 -16.40 -15.58 -22.70
CA GLU A 257 -15.45 -14.47 -22.64
C GLU A 257 -14.23 -14.81 -21.78
N PHE A 258 -13.05 -14.46 -22.29
CA PHE A 258 -11.76 -14.55 -21.63
C PHE A 258 -11.09 -13.18 -21.61
N THR A 259 -10.36 -12.89 -20.53
CA THR A 259 -9.70 -11.60 -20.35
C THR A 259 -8.22 -11.76 -20.05
N ALA A 260 -7.40 -10.89 -20.63
CA ALA A 260 -6.00 -10.72 -20.26
C ALA A 260 -5.73 -9.26 -19.90
N LYS A 261 -4.91 -9.03 -18.88
CA LYS A 261 -4.58 -7.68 -18.41
C LYS A 261 -3.08 -7.48 -18.38
N GLY A 262 -2.62 -6.41 -19.03
CA GLY A 262 -1.22 -5.98 -19.04
C GLY A 262 -1.04 -4.59 -18.46
N LYS A 263 0.16 -4.34 -17.96
CA LYS A 263 0.60 -3.01 -17.56
C LYS A 263 1.97 -2.76 -18.17
N GLU A 264 2.06 -1.73 -19.00
CA GLU A 264 3.32 -1.22 -19.56
C GLU A 264 3.66 0.09 -18.88
N VAL A 265 4.88 0.21 -18.34
CA VAL A 265 5.33 1.44 -17.69
C VAL A 265 5.67 2.47 -18.77
N LEU A 266 5.07 3.66 -18.67
CA LEU A 266 5.38 4.80 -19.52
C LEU A 266 6.40 5.72 -18.82
N GLU A 267 6.13 6.04 -17.54
CA GLU A 267 7.01 6.83 -16.69
C GLU A 267 7.06 6.22 -15.29
N GLU A 268 8.26 5.99 -14.77
CA GLU A 268 8.46 5.36 -13.46
C GLU A 268 8.09 6.28 -12.30
N GLY A 269 8.25 7.60 -12.48
CA GLY A 269 7.97 8.61 -11.46
C GLY A 269 8.51 8.24 -10.08
N TRP A 270 7.71 8.47 -9.04
CA TRP A 270 8.05 8.15 -7.65
C TRP A 270 8.42 6.66 -7.40
N LYS A 271 8.00 5.71 -8.25
CA LYS A 271 8.41 4.30 -8.10
C LYS A 271 9.88 4.07 -8.45
N ALA A 272 10.51 4.93 -9.25
CA ALA A 272 11.95 4.89 -9.46
C ALA A 272 12.71 5.12 -8.14
N VAL A 273 12.29 6.17 -7.39
CA VAL A 273 12.84 6.49 -6.07
C VAL A 273 12.62 5.35 -5.10
N GLU A 274 11.39 4.82 -5.00
CA GLU A 274 11.08 3.69 -4.11
C GLU A 274 12.00 2.49 -4.39
N ARG A 275 12.18 2.13 -5.67
CA ARG A 275 13.02 1.00 -6.08
C ARG A 275 14.50 1.22 -5.84
N LYS A 276 14.99 2.45 -5.95
CA LYS A 276 16.40 2.80 -5.73
C LYS A 276 16.72 2.89 -4.23
N VAL A 277 15.92 3.66 -3.49
CA VAL A 277 16.16 3.91 -2.06
C VAL A 277 15.84 2.68 -1.23
N LEU A 278 14.77 1.93 -1.52
CA LEU A 278 14.33 0.77 -0.71
C LEU A 278 14.70 -0.59 -1.32
N ALA A 279 15.73 -0.65 -2.18
CA ALA A 279 16.10 -1.85 -2.93
C ALA A 279 16.34 -3.10 -2.05
N ASP A 280 16.98 -2.91 -0.89
CA ASP A 280 17.31 -3.93 0.11
C ASP A 280 16.13 -4.35 1.00
N ILE A 281 15.04 -3.56 1.00
CA ILE A 281 13.84 -3.80 1.80
C ILE A 281 12.73 -4.44 0.94
N LEU A 282 12.66 -4.11 -0.35
CA LEU A 282 11.61 -4.58 -1.25
C LEU A 282 11.83 -6.04 -1.69
N ASN A 283 10.93 -6.93 -1.24
CA ASN A 283 10.90 -8.33 -1.68
C ASN A 283 10.10 -8.44 -3.00
N ARG A 284 10.75 -8.31 -4.16
CA ARG A 284 10.06 -8.23 -5.47
C ARG A 284 9.53 -9.59 -5.93
N LYS A 285 8.21 -9.69 -6.11
CA LYS A 285 7.53 -10.79 -6.83
C LYS A 285 6.60 -10.33 -7.96
N GLN A 286 6.52 -9.04 -8.24
CA GLN A 286 5.54 -8.53 -9.20
C GLN A 286 6.24 -7.92 -10.42
N GLU A 287 6.48 -8.77 -11.42
CA GLU A 287 6.80 -8.33 -12.77
C GLU A 287 5.51 -7.75 -13.39
N LEU A 288 5.58 -6.49 -13.82
CA LEU A 288 4.53 -5.89 -14.65
C LEU A 288 4.74 -6.41 -16.07
N ALA A 289 3.90 -7.34 -16.52
CA ALA A 289 3.94 -7.83 -17.89
C ALA A 289 3.10 -6.92 -18.79
N ALA A 290 3.74 -6.37 -19.82
CA ALA A 290 3.05 -5.74 -20.94
C ALA A 290 2.34 -6.81 -21.77
N LEU A 291 1.19 -6.46 -22.35
CA LEU A 291 0.54 -7.32 -23.33
C LEU A 291 1.06 -6.97 -24.73
N PRO A 292 1.19 -7.96 -25.62
CA PRO A 292 1.61 -7.74 -27.00
C PRO A 292 0.60 -6.87 -27.75
N ASN A 293 1.09 -6.14 -28.75
CA ASN A 293 0.24 -5.34 -29.64
C ASN A 293 -0.45 -6.27 -30.64
N VAL A 294 -1.73 -6.55 -30.40
CA VAL A 294 -2.57 -7.43 -31.22
C VAL A 294 -3.64 -6.64 -31.96
N ALA A 295 -4.12 -7.15 -33.08
CA ALA A 295 -5.29 -6.63 -33.79
C ALA A 295 -6.53 -7.41 -33.39
N GLU A 296 -7.72 -6.80 -33.54
CA GLU A 296 -9.01 -7.46 -33.34
C GLU A 296 -9.26 -8.45 -34.48
N ASN A 297 -8.78 -9.68 -34.31
CA ASN A 297 -8.83 -10.75 -35.30
C ASN A 297 -8.90 -12.11 -34.59
N GLU A 298 -9.07 -13.17 -35.38
CA GLU A 298 -8.87 -14.54 -34.92
C GLU A 298 -7.40 -14.76 -34.49
N CYS A 299 -7.24 -15.52 -33.40
CA CYS A 299 -5.97 -15.86 -32.80
C CYS A 299 -5.98 -17.34 -32.45
N GLY A 300 -4.91 -18.06 -32.80
CA GLY A 300 -4.77 -19.47 -32.46
C GLY A 300 -4.56 -19.66 -30.96
N ILE A 301 -5.04 -20.80 -30.45
CA ILE A 301 -4.79 -21.25 -29.07
C ILE A 301 -3.63 -22.25 -29.11
N LEU A 302 -2.54 -21.94 -28.42
CA LEU A 302 -1.39 -22.84 -28.26
C LEU A 302 -1.69 -23.94 -27.24
N ASN A 303 -2.31 -23.54 -26.12
CA ASN A 303 -2.66 -24.43 -25.03
C ASN A 303 -3.91 -23.90 -24.31
N ALA A 304 -4.73 -24.83 -23.82
CA ALA A 304 -5.84 -24.53 -22.94
C ALA A 304 -5.71 -25.38 -21.68
N GLU A 305 -5.67 -24.72 -20.53
CA GLU A 305 -5.49 -25.36 -19.22
C GLU A 305 -6.64 -25.01 -18.26
N LEU A 306 -6.99 -25.95 -17.39
CA LEU A 306 -7.90 -25.72 -16.28
C LEU A 306 -7.09 -25.45 -15.02
N LYS A 307 -7.27 -24.28 -14.41
CA LYS A 307 -6.72 -23.96 -13.09
C LYS A 307 -7.79 -24.12 -12.03
N GLU A 308 -7.47 -24.91 -11.00
CA GLU A 308 -8.24 -24.98 -9.76
C GLU A 308 -7.71 -23.93 -8.79
N GLY A 309 -8.62 -23.12 -8.26
CA GLY A 309 -8.35 -22.17 -7.19
C GLY A 309 -9.29 -22.40 -6.02
N GLN A 310 -8.97 -21.78 -4.89
CA GLN A 310 -9.79 -21.81 -3.70
C GLN A 310 -9.92 -20.41 -3.12
N THR A 311 -11.12 -20.04 -2.69
CA THR A 311 -11.32 -18.78 -1.97
C THR A 311 -10.53 -18.80 -0.67
N THR A 312 -9.93 -17.67 -0.30
CA THR A 312 -9.18 -17.55 0.94
C THR A 312 -10.00 -16.78 1.98
N PRO A 313 -9.83 -17.10 3.29
CA PRO A 313 -10.48 -16.34 4.33
C PRO A 313 -10.00 -14.88 4.32
N PRO A 314 -10.76 -13.95 4.94
CA PRO A 314 -10.25 -12.62 5.21
C PRO A 314 -8.89 -12.69 5.92
N LYS A 315 -7.97 -11.78 5.59
CA LYS A 315 -6.68 -11.73 6.29
C LYS A 315 -6.89 -11.36 7.77
N HIS A 316 -6.11 -11.95 8.66
CA HIS A 316 -6.00 -11.50 10.05
C HIS A 316 -5.63 -10.01 10.10
N PHE A 317 -6.00 -9.33 11.19
CA PHE A 317 -5.43 -8.01 11.44
C PHE A 317 -3.96 -8.15 11.81
N THR A 318 -3.12 -7.28 11.24
CA THR A 318 -1.78 -7.00 11.77
C THR A 318 -1.86 -5.76 12.66
N ASP A 319 -0.82 -5.49 13.45
CA ASP A 319 -0.75 -4.34 14.37
C ASP A 319 -1.25 -3.02 13.78
N VAL A 320 -1.06 -2.83 12.48
CA VAL A 320 -1.41 -1.61 11.75
C VAL A 320 -2.87 -1.53 11.31
N ILE A 321 -3.51 -2.65 10.98
CA ILE A 321 -4.86 -2.63 10.41
C ILE A 321 -5.90 -2.21 11.47
N CYS A 322 -5.60 -2.44 12.76
CA CYS A 322 -6.43 -1.99 13.87
C CYS A 322 -6.59 -0.46 13.95
N TYR A 323 -5.58 0.32 13.52
CA TYR A 323 -5.60 1.79 13.58
C TYR A 323 -6.32 2.48 12.40
N HIS A 324 -6.92 1.73 11.46
CA HIS A 324 -7.56 2.32 10.27
C HIS A 324 -9.08 2.58 10.43
N ARG A 325 -9.73 2.01 11.45
CA ARG A 325 -11.19 2.14 11.65
C ARG A 325 -11.59 2.69 13.02
N GLY A 326 -10.62 3.21 13.78
CA GLY A 326 -10.84 3.88 15.07
C GLY A 326 -10.87 5.39 14.92
#